data_AF-A0A8H2XBR5-F1
#
_entry.id   AF-A0A8H2XBR5-F1
#
_cell.length_a   1.000
_cell.length_b   1.000
_cell.length_c   1.000
_cell.angle_alpha   90.00
_cell.angle_beta   90.00
_cell.angle_gamma   90.00
#
_symmetry.space_group_name_H-M   'P 1'
#
loop_
_entity.id
_entity.type
_entity.pdbx_description
1 polymer ?
#
loop_
_entity_poly.entity_id
_entity_poly.type
_entity_poly.pdbx_seq_one_letter_code
_entity_poly.pdbx_strand_id
1 'polypeptide(L)'
;MITTKPNKLKVAETIWATPSESPLNLYPRDPSYYFEGISGSLVFLVGGYLFRVHPTIFAPQLEPAPKVVDCLSYLNLLVDPDELTIGTGISDADPVIVTDIRAQQFRHLLLALTGRPGDPEYMSLLADGEKDYRHSHATFIQYLDIATLASRLRMMNLFSWAVSQLTRHINSSCWTPDGTWDKTVVIQVAGLEKSTSETPEFIYSSFCSVPLRIFLRHVLDPSIRDPSDLCIPLYKIYQDYYDIEASPGLGIFGWMFAYVLSLGHQSPYWRELLTRDDRSILYMAQAELTNYVLSLGHQSPYWRELLTRDDRSILYMAQAELTNLATRPDICTDWLTNPLDPDYNILGRSCDDCSSHCKAVWELTYGQVGDLNSNEPLKDIRHLVRLPRYRIAFKNAVHGSWPCSNNCGIHVLNQIDWWSDTMGDDFYALYKHFVEHT
;
A
#
# COMPACT_ATOMS: atom_id res chain seq x y z
N MET A 1 26.58 5.24 49.59
CA MET A 1 26.09 4.13 48.77
C MET A 1 26.03 4.61 47.33
N ILE A 2 26.89 4.03 46.50
CA ILE A 2 27.24 4.53 45.17
C ILE A 2 26.22 4.00 44.16
N THR A 3 25.63 4.90 43.38
CA THR A 3 24.66 4.64 42.32
C THR A 3 25.40 4.26 41.03
N THR A 4 25.36 2.97 40.66
CA THR A 4 25.86 2.48 39.37
C THR A 4 24.77 2.58 38.31
N LYS A 5 25.00 3.45 37.32
CA LYS A 5 24.24 3.53 36.06
C LYS A 5 24.61 2.35 35.14
N PRO A 6 23.68 1.85 34.29
CA PRO A 6 23.98 0.79 33.34
C PRO A 6 24.79 1.32 32.14
N ASN A 7 25.78 0.51 31.75
CA ASN A 7 26.73 0.74 30.68
C ASN A 7 26.05 0.83 29.30
N LYS A 8 26.38 1.90 28.55
CA LYS A 8 26.24 1.95 27.10
C LYS A 8 27.23 0.97 26.47
N LEU A 9 26.75 -0.02 25.73
CA LEU A 9 27.58 -0.83 24.84
C LEU A 9 28.17 0.07 23.75
N LYS A 10 29.47 0.37 23.88
CA LYS A 10 30.31 0.79 22.75
C LYS A 10 30.65 -0.48 21.97
N VAL A 11 30.13 -0.59 20.75
CA VAL A 11 30.65 -1.56 19.79
C VAL A 11 32.04 -1.08 19.39
N ALA A 12 33.03 -1.89 19.70
CA ALA A 12 34.43 -1.58 19.48
C ALA A 12 34.75 -1.60 17.97
N GLU A 13 35.28 -0.49 17.50
CA GLU A 13 36.16 -0.43 16.33
C GLU A 13 37.34 -1.38 16.48
N THR A 14 37.89 -1.77 15.34
CA THR A 14 39.26 -2.28 15.08
C THR A 14 39.37 -3.76 14.75
N ILE A 15 39.36 -4.06 13.45
CA ILE A 15 40.41 -4.90 12.83
C ILE A 15 40.83 -4.20 11.53
N TRP A 16 41.85 -3.34 11.62
CA TRP A 16 42.66 -2.95 10.47
C TRP A 16 43.71 -4.04 10.28
N ALA A 17 43.51 -4.91 9.30
CA ALA A 17 44.56 -5.79 8.80
C ALA A 17 45.45 -5.00 7.82
N THR A 18 46.76 -5.17 7.96
CA THR A 18 47.81 -4.60 7.11
C THR A 18 47.65 -4.96 5.62
N PRO A 19 48.14 -4.11 4.69
CA PRO A 19 47.91 -4.26 3.26
C PRO A 19 48.89 -5.27 2.64
N SER A 20 48.42 -6.47 2.32
CA SER A 20 49.12 -7.35 1.39
C SER A 20 48.12 -8.15 0.56
N GLU A 21 48.23 -7.96 -0.75
CA GLU A 21 47.52 -8.65 -1.85
C GLU A 21 46.08 -8.16 -2.13
N SER A 22 45.93 -7.52 -3.29
CA SER A 22 44.71 -6.92 -3.81
C SER A 22 43.57 -7.93 -3.98
N PRO A 23 42.38 -7.72 -3.40
CA PRO A 23 41.21 -8.52 -3.73
C PRO A 23 40.56 -7.92 -4.99
N LEU A 24 41.20 -8.15 -6.14
CA LEU A 24 40.61 -7.83 -7.44
C LEU A 24 39.41 -8.76 -7.67
N ASN A 25 38.21 -8.18 -7.68
CA ASN A 25 36.87 -8.78 -7.87
C ASN A 25 36.14 -9.26 -6.60
N LEU A 26 35.83 -8.34 -5.66
CA LEU A 26 34.89 -8.64 -4.56
C LEU A 26 33.46 -8.90 -5.03
N TYR A 27 33.04 -8.32 -6.18
CA TYR A 27 31.66 -8.36 -6.64
C TYR A 27 31.56 -8.87 -8.09
N PRO A 28 30.60 -9.76 -8.40
CA PRO A 28 30.35 -10.21 -9.77
C PRO A 28 29.77 -9.08 -10.62
N ARG A 29 30.18 -9.04 -11.89
CA ARG A 29 29.57 -8.19 -12.92
C ARG A 29 28.21 -8.77 -13.33
N ASP A 30 27.24 -7.90 -13.55
CA ASP A 30 25.93 -8.31 -14.05
C ASP A 30 26.06 -8.85 -15.49
N PRO A 31 25.50 -10.04 -15.79
CA PRO A 31 25.68 -10.66 -17.09
C PRO A 31 24.95 -9.93 -18.23
N SER A 32 23.90 -9.17 -17.93
CA SER A 32 23.04 -8.53 -18.93
C SER A 32 23.30 -7.03 -19.06
N TYR A 33 23.74 -6.38 -17.98
CA TYR A 33 23.85 -4.93 -17.89
C TYR A 33 25.23 -4.44 -17.44
N TYR A 34 26.28 -5.12 -17.92
CA TYR A 34 27.66 -4.67 -17.80
C TYR A 34 28.27 -4.51 -19.20
N PHE A 35 28.17 -3.31 -19.76
CA PHE A 35 28.64 -3.04 -21.12
C PHE A 35 30.09 -2.53 -21.12
N GLU A 36 31.01 -3.34 -21.65
CA GLU A 36 32.41 -2.92 -21.83
C GLU A 36 32.57 -1.92 -22.99
N GLY A 37 33.54 -1.02 -22.87
CA GLY A 37 33.90 -0.09 -23.95
C GLY A 37 32.96 1.11 -24.14
N ILE A 38 31.96 1.32 -23.29
CA ILE A 38 31.13 2.53 -23.31
C ILE A 38 31.91 3.67 -22.63
N SER A 39 32.40 4.63 -23.41
CA SER A 39 32.97 5.86 -22.88
C SER A 39 31.92 6.65 -22.10
N GLY A 40 32.28 7.16 -20.92
CA GLY A 40 31.35 7.92 -20.05
C GLY A 40 30.37 7.08 -19.25
N SER A 41 30.45 5.74 -19.29
CA SER A 41 29.68 4.87 -18.40
C SER A 41 30.15 4.97 -16.95
N LEU A 42 29.22 4.82 -16.00
CA LEU A 42 29.53 4.65 -14.59
C LEU A 42 29.28 3.20 -14.16
N VAL A 43 30.03 2.76 -13.16
CA VAL A 43 29.87 1.47 -12.49
C VAL A 43 29.05 1.66 -11.21
N PHE A 44 27.96 0.91 -11.08
CA PHE A 44 27.08 0.91 -9.92
C PHE A 44 27.17 -0.43 -9.20
N LEU A 45 27.23 -0.43 -7.87
CA LEU A 45 27.11 -1.63 -7.04
C LEU A 45 25.69 -1.67 -6.47
N VAL A 46 24.86 -2.61 -6.97
CA VAL A 46 23.45 -2.74 -6.57
C VAL A 46 23.18 -4.17 -6.13
N GLY A 47 22.74 -4.37 -4.89
CA GLY A 47 22.43 -5.69 -4.34
C GLY A 47 23.57 -6.73 -4.49
N GLY A 48 24.83 -6.28 -4.43
CA GLY A 48 26.02 -7.14 -4.56
C GLY A 48 26.48 -7.42 -6.00
N TYR A 49 25.89 -6.80 -7.02
CA TYR A 49 26.29 -6.94 -8.42
C TYR A 49 26.77 -5.60 -9.00
N LEU A 50 27.79 -5.66 -9.86
CA LEU A 50 28.28 -4.49 -10.60
C LEU A 50 27.52 -4.32 -11.91
N PHE A 51 26.95 -3.14 -12.11
CA PHE A 51 26.27 -2.72 -13.33
C PHE A 51 27.08 -1.62 -14.00
N ARG A 52 27.23 -1.64 -15.33
CA ARG A 52 27.96 -0.61 -16.06
C ARG A 52 27.06 0.00 -17.13
N VAL A 53 26.57 1.20 -16.85
CA VAL A 53 25.56 1.88 -17.68
C VAL A 53 25.91 3.35 -17.89
N HIS A 54 25.42 3.92 -18.99
CA HIS A 54 25.61 5.34 -19.28
C HIS A 54 24.60 6.18 -18.50
N PRO A 55 25.02 7.18 -17.70
CA PRO A 55 24.13 7.85 -16.74
C PRO A 55 23.01 8.65 -17.41
N THR A 56 23.13 9.02 -18.69
CA THR A 56 22.08 9.74 -19.42
C THR A 56 20.79 8.95 -19.59
N ILE A 57 20.82 7.62 -19.46
CA ILE A 57 19.59 6.82 -19.47
C ILE A 57 18.69 7.14 -18.28
N PHE A 58 19.25 7.74 -17.22
CA PHE A 58 18.52 8.16 -16.03
C PHE A 58 18.01 9.60 -16.08
N ALA A 59 18.31 10.34 -17.14
CA ALA A 59 17.89 11.73 -17.25
C ALA A 59 16.35 11.82 -17.26
N PRO A 60 15.73 12.58 -16.34
CA PRO A 60 14.29 12.70 -16.34
C PRO A 60 13.83 13.45 -17.58
N GLN A 61 12.69 13.03 -18.13
CA GLN A 61 12.02 13.68 -19.24
C GLN A 61 11.27 14.92 -18.72
N LEU A 62 11.98 15.92 -18.23
CA LEU A 62 11.40 17.20 -17.80
C LEU A 62 11.31 18.14 -19.00
N GLU A 63 10.13 18.71 -19.26
CA GLU A 63 9.97 19.83 -20.18
C GLU A 63 9.78 21.15 -19.41
N PRO A 64 10.49 22.23 -19.79
CA PRO A 64 11.56 22.27 -20.78
C PRO A 64 12.82 21.56 -20.27
N ALA A 65 13.50 20.82 -21.15
CA ALA A 65 14.73 20.11 -20.80
C ALA A 65 15.75 21.08 -20.19
N PRO A 66 16.31 20.80 -19.01
CA PRO A 66 17.30 21.67 -18.41
C PRO A 66 18.50 21.81 -19.36
N LYS A 67 18.98 23.04 -19.54
CA LYS A 67 20.09 23.37 -20.46
C LYS A 67 21.39 22.63 -20.15
N VAL A 68 21.53 22.09 -18.94
CA VAL A 68 22.61 21.22 -18.49
C VAL A 68 21.99 20.14 -17.61
N VAL A 69 21.99 18.90 -18.08
CA VAL A 69 21.54 17.73 -17.30
C VAL A 69 22.71 17.30 -16.42
N ASP A 70 22.71 17.71 -15.16
CA ASP A 70 23.64 17.15 -14.18
C ASP A 70 23.18 15.73 -13.82
N CYS A 71 23.68 14.75 -14.56
CA CYS A 71 23.33 13.35 -14.36
C CYS A 71 23.70 12.85 -12.96
N LEU A 72 24.73 13.42 -12.31
CA LEU A 72 25.15 13.05 -10.96
C LEU A 72 24.08 13.45 -9.92
N SER A 73 23.45 14.62 -10.10
CA SER A 73 22.34 15.05 -9.25
C SER A 73 21.13 14.10 -9.29
N TYR A 74 20.88 13.42 -10.41
CA TYR A 74 19.80 12.42 -10.51
C TYR A 74 20.21 11.06 -9.95
N LEU A 75 21.49 10.72 -9.99
CA LEU A 75 22.00 9.50 -9.36
C LEU A 75 21.93 9.57 -7.83
N ASN A 76 22.05 10.77 -7.26
CA ASN A 76 21.77 11.01 -5.84
C ASN A 76 20.31 10.75 -5.44
N LEU A 77 19.38 10.55 -6.40
CA LEU A 77 18.00 10.13 -6.10
C LEU A 77 17.84 8.60 -6.00
N LEU A 78 18.81 7.83 -6.50
CA LEU A 78 18.86 6.37 -6.32
C LEU A 78 19.47 5.99 -4.98
N VAL A 79 20.22 6.90 -4.37
CA VAL A 79 20.83 6.77 -3.05
C VAL A 79 20.00 7.59 -2.08
N ASP A 80 19.91 7.15 -0.82
CA ASP A 80 19.21 7.93 0.20
C ASP A 80 19.85 9.34 0.30
N PRO A 81 19.07 10.44 0.23
CA PRO A 81 19.61 11.79 0.33
C PRO A 81 20.40 12.05 1.62
N ASP A 82 20.15 11.29 2.68
CA ASP A 82 20.88 11.37 3.95
C ASP A 82 22.12 10.47 4.00
N GLU A 83 22.30 9.57 3.02
CA GLU A 83 23.49 8.73 2.88
C GLU A 83 24.46 9.33 1.85
N LEU A 84 25.71 9.55 2.28
CA LEU A 84 26.79 9.92 1.36
C LEU A 84 26.97 8.85 0.29
N THR A 85 26.87 9.22 -0.98
CA THR A 85 27.26 8.36 -2.09
C THR A 85 28.71 7.91 -1.90
N ILE A 86 28.91 6.60 -1.72
CA ILE A 86 30.24 6.01 -1.62
C ILE A 86 30.69 5.66 -3.03
N GLY A 87 31.76 6.31 -3.49
CA GLY A 87 32.49 6.00 -4.71
C GLY A 87 32.17 6.88 -5.92
N THR A 88 33.11 6.96 -6.86
CA THR A 88 33.00 7.84 -8.06
C THR A 88 32.34 7.18 -9.27
N GLY A 89 32.24 5.83 -9.27
CA GLY A 89 31.72 5.05 -10.38
C GLY A 89 32.65 4.91 -11.57
N ILE A 90 33.91 5.38 -11.49
CA ILE A 90 34.84 5.37 -12.62
C ILE A 90 35.38 3.95 -12.89
N SER A 91 35.36 3.05 -11.91
CA SER A 91 35.90 1.69 -12.03
C SER A 91 35.18 0.68 -11.14
N ASP A 92 35.40 -0.61 -11.39
CA ASP A 92 34.89 -1.71 -10.54
C ASP A 92 35.42 -1.66 -9.09
N ALA A 93 36.60 -1.04 -8.88
CA ALA A 93 37.21 -0.86 -7.57
C ALA A 93 36.64 0.35 -6.82
N ASP A 94 35.91 1.23 -7.51
CA ASP A 94 35.30 2.43 -6.95
C ASP A 94 33.88 2.65 -7.54
N PRO A 95 32.96 1.69 -7.36
CA PRO A 95 31.61 1.79 -7.89
C PRO A 95 30.76 2.77 -7.07
N VAL A 96 29.74 3.38 -7.68
CA VAL A 96 28.69 4.09 -6.94
C VAL A 96 27.83 3.06 -6.23
N ILE A 97 27.80 3.10 -4.89
CA ILE A 97 26.98 2.18 -4.11
C ILE A 97 25.53 2.66 -4.09
N VAL A 98 24.61 1.79 -4.49
CA VAL A 98 23.16 2.02 -4.44
C VAL A 98 22.58 1.14 -3.34
N THR A 99 22.19 1.77 -2.24
CA THR A 99 21.56 1.11 -1.08
C THR A 99 20.07 0.90 -1.32
N ASP A 100 19.46 -0.03 -0.56
CA ASP A 100 18.02 -0.30 -0.54
C ASP A 100 17.35 -0.65 -1.88
N ILE A 101 18.14 -1.09 -2.87
CA ILE A 101 17.66 -1.57 -4.16
C ILE A 101 18.25 -2.97 -4.41
N ARG A 102 17.39 -3.95 -4.67
CA ARG A 102 17.85 -5.29 -5.07
C ARG A 102 18.30 -5.25 -6.52
N ALA A 103 19.33 -6.03 -6.85
CA ALA A 103 19.85 -6.15 -8.22
C ALA A 103 18.73 -6.45 -9.24
N GLN A 104 17.77 -7.30 -8.88
CA GLN A 104 16.64 -7.63 -9.76
C GLN A 104 15.74 -6.43 -10.09
N GLN A 105 15.46 -5.56 -9.12
CA GLN A 105 14.63 -4.37 -9.34
C GLN A 105 15.32 -3.42 -10.31
N PHE A 106 16.64 -3.28 -10.16
CA PHE A 106 17.46 -2.48 -11.05
C PHE A 106 17.50 -3.06 -12.47
N ARG A 107 17.59 -4.39 -12.62
CA ARG A 107 17.45 -5.06 -13.93
C ARG A 107 16.11 -4.77 -14.58
N HIS A 108 15.00 -4.81 -13.83
CA HIS A 108 13.67 -4.50 -14.36
C HIS A 108 13.59 -3.07 -14.90
N LEU A 109 14.15 -2.09 -14.17
CA LEU A 109 14.24 -0.71 -14.64
C LEU A 109 15.10 -0.61 -15.92
N LEU A 110 16.28 -1.22 -15.93
CA LEU A 110 17.17 -1.19 -17.09
C LEU A 110 16.54 -1.86 -18.32
N LEU A 111 15.79 -2.94 -18.14
CA LEU A 111 15.02 -3.56 -19.22
C LEU A 111 14.02 -2.58 -19.83
N ALA A 112 13.30 -1.81 -19.01
CA ALA A 112 12.35 -0.82 -19.49
C ALA A 112 13.02 0.37 -20.21
N LEU A 113 14.20 0.79 -19.75
CA LEU A 113 14.93 1.93 -20.30
C LEU A 113 15.76 1.61 -21.54
N THR A 114 16.31 0.39 -21.62
CA THR A 114 17.30 0.01 -22.65
C THR A 114 16.84 -1.11 -23.57
N GLY A 115 15.69 -1.71 -23.27
CA GLY A 115 15.08 -2.77 -24.07
C GLY A 115 14.84 -2.33 -25.51
N ARG A 116 15.03 -3.26 -26.45
CA ARG A 116 14.96 -2.99 -27.88
C ARG A 116 13.84 -3.82 -28.52
N PRO A 117 13.16 -3.29 -29.54
CA PRO A 117 12.27 -4.10 -30.36
C PRO A 117 13.00 -5.35 -30.88
N GLY A 118 12.41 -6.52 -30.67
CA GLY A 118 12.97 -7.82 -31.03
C GLY A 118 13.67 -8.57 -29.89
N ASP A 119 13.98 -7.91 -28.77
CA ASP A 119 14.39 -8.61 -27.55
C ASP A 119 13.17 -9.31 -26.91
N PRO A 120 13.22 -10.63 -26.65
CA PRO A 120 12.06 -11.37 -26.20
C PRO A 120 11.59 -10.95 -24.81
N GLU A 121 12.49 -10.58 -23.88
CA GLU A 121 12.13 -10.16 -22.53
C GLU A 121 11.46 -8.79 -22.54
N TYR A 122 11.99 -7.85 -23.32
CA TYR A 122 11.40 -6.53 -23.51
C TYR A 122 10.04 -6.62 -24.21
N MET A 123 9.94 -7.43 -25.27
CA MET A 123 8.66 -7.62 -25.96
C MET A 123 7.62 -8.30 -25.06
N SER A 124 8.04 -9.20 -24.14
CA SER A 124 7.17 -9.75 -23.10
C SER A 124 6.70 -8.64 -22.17
N LEU A 125 7.62 -7.83 -21.62
CA LEU A 125 7.29 -6.71 -20.74
C LEU A 125 6.26 -5.75 -21.36
N LEU A 126 6.30 -5.51 -22.67
CA LEU A 126 5.30 -4.66 -23.34
C LEU A 126 3.95 -5.38 -23.53
N ALA A 127 3.97 -6.67 -23.85
CA ALA A 127 2.76 -7.44 -24.14
C ALA A 127 2.02 -7.96 -22.90
N ASP A 128 2.73 -8.15 -21.79
CA ASP A 128 2.20 -8.84 -20.61
C ASP A 128 1.16 -8.01 -19.86
N GLY A 129 1.29 -6.67 -19.86
CA GLY A 129 0.30 -5.76 -19.30
C GLY A 129 -0.90 -5.47 -20.21
N GLU A 130 -0.90 -5.93 -21.46
CA GLU A 130 -2.06 -5.80 -22.36
C GLU A 130 -3.01 -7.00 -22.30
N LYS A 131 -2.52 -8.18 -21.91
CA LYS A 131 -3.25 -9.43 -22.07
C LYS A 131 -3.50 -10.08 -20.72
N ASP A 132 -4.77 -10.09 -20.31
CA ASP A 132 -5.22 -10.63 -19.01
C ASP A 132 -4.64 -12.00 -18.64
N TYR A 133 -4.60 -12.94 -19.59
CA TYR A 133 -4.11 -14.30 -19.35
C TYR A 133 -2.60 -14.40 -19.09
N ARG A 134 -1.84 -13.31 -19.29
CA ARG A 134 -0.40 -13.25 -19.02
C ARG A 134 -0.09 -12.63 -17.67
N HIS A 135 -1.08 -12.08 -16.99
CA HIS A 135 -0.88 -11.47 -15.69
C HIS A 135 -0.49 -12.52 -14.65
N SER A 136 0.71 -12.36 -14.11
CA SER A 136 1.28 -13.23 -13.07
C SER A 136 1.85 -12.39 -11.92
N HIS A 137 2.15 -13.06 -10.80
CA HIS A 137 2.87 -12.45 -9.67
C HIS A 137 4.24 -11.87 -10.09
N ALA A 138 4.97 -12.56 -10.97
CA ALA A 138 6.29 -12.11 -11.43
C ALA A 138 6.22 -10.82 -12.25
N THR A 139 5.28 -10.76 -13.21
CA THR A 139 5.03 -9.57 -14.03
C THR A 139 4.51 -8.39 -13.19
N PHE A 140 3.71 -8.66 -12.15
CA PHE A 140 3.27 -7.61 -11.21
C PHE A 140 4.46 -7.00 -10.46
N ILE A 141 5.35 -7.84 -9.90
CA ILE A 141 6.58 -7.37 -9.23
C ILE A 141 7.46 -6.57 -10.21
N GLN A 142 7.58 -7.01 -11.46
CA GLN A 142 8.36 -6.31 -12.46
C GLN A 142 7.85 -4.88 -12.71
N TYR A 143 6.54 -4.70 -12.91
CA TYR A 143 5.97 -3.35 -13.05
C TYR A 143 6.06 -2.53 -11.77
N LEU A 144 5.92 -3.16 -10.61
CA LEU A 144 6.08 -2.50 -9.31
C LEU A 144 7.50 -1.96 -9.13
N ASP A 145 8.51 -2.76 -9.46
CA ASP A 145 9.92 -2.35 -9.41
C ASP A 145 10.19 -1.18 -10.34
N ILE A 146 9.69 -1.23 -11.58
CA ILE A 146 9.84 -0.14 -12.54
C ILE A 146 9.16 1.12 -12.01
N ALA A 147 7.92 1.02 -11.52
CA ALA A 147 7.18 2.16 -10.99
C ALA A 147 7.90 2.79 -9.79
N THR A 148 8.34 1.99 -8.81
CA THR A 148 9.05 2.48 -7.63
C THR A 148 10.33 3.23 -8.01
N LEU A 149 11.17 2.64 -8.87
CA LEU A 149 12.43 3.27 -9.25
C LEU A 149 12.23 4.47 -10.19
N ALA A 150 11.27 4.41 -11.11
CA ALA A 150 10.92 5.54 -11.97
C ALA A 150 10.40 6.73 -11.15
N SER A 151 9.62 6.47 -10.09
CA SER A 151 9.16 7.51 -9.16
C SER A 151 10.34 8.17 -8.44
N ARG A 152 11.24 7.38 -7.85
CA ARG A 152 12.47 7.88 -7.20
C ARG A 152 13.31 8.74 -8.13
N LEU A 153 13.49 8.30 -9.38
CA LEU A 153 14.23 9.01 -10.42
C LEU A 153 13.46 10.18 -11.07
N ARG A 154 12.21 10.43 -10.66
CA ARG A 154 11.32 11.45 -11.25
C ARG A 154 11.07 11.27 -12.75
N MET A 155 11.05 10.02 -13.22
CA MET A 155 10.70 9.64 -14.59
C MET A 155 9.20 9.47 -14.76
N MET A 156 8.45 10.58 -14.74
CA MET A 156 6.99 10.55 -14.63
C MET A 156 6.28 9.76 -15.75
N ASN A 157 6.79 9.79 -16.98
CA ASN A 157 6.20 9.02 -18.09
C ASN A 157 6.36 7.51 -17.89
N LEU A 158 7.55 7.06 -17.46
CA LEU A 158 7.81 5.64 -17.20
C LEU A 158 7.04 5.16 -15.97
N PHE A 159 6.99 5.99 -14.93
CA PHE A 159 6.19 5.75 -13.74
C PHE A 159 4.70 5.58 -14.09
N SER A 160 4.13 6.55 -14.82
CA SER A 160 2.73 6.53 -15.28
C SER A 160 2.43 5.27 -16.11
N TRP A 161 3.31 4.93 -17.05
CA TRP A 161 3.19 3.70 -17.82
C TRP A 161 3.18 2.46 -16.93
N ALA A 162 4.14 2.32 -16.02
CA ALA A 162 4.24 1.15 -15.14
C ALA A 162 3.04 1.02 -14.20
N VAL A 163 2.57 2.13 -13.62
CA VAL A 163 1.36 2.15 -12.79
C VAL A 163 0.12 1.77 -13.62
N SER A 164 0.02 2.24 -14.87
CA SER A 164 -1.10 1.83 -15.74
C SER A 164 -1.11 0.31 -15.98
N GLN A 165 0.06 -0.34 -16.07
CA GLN A 165 0.14 -1.80 -16.18
C GLN A 165 -0.26 -2.48 -14.87
N LEU A 166 0.18 -1.97 -13.71
CA LEU A 166 -0.26 -2.47 -12.39
C LEU A 166 -1.78 -2.38 -12.23
N THR A 167 -2.40 -1.27 -12.66
CA THR A 167 -3.85 -1.09 -12.63
C THR A 167 -4.57 -2.13 -13.48
N ARG A 168 -4.04 -2.43 -14.68
CA ARG A 168 -4.59 -3.50 -15.54
C ARG A 168 -4.49 -4.85 -14.88
N HIS A 169 -3.35 -5.18 -14.27
CA HIS A 169 -3.18 -6.38 -13.46
C HIS A 169 -4.25 -6.50 -12.37
N ILE A 170 -4.47 -5.41 -11.62
CA ILE A 170 -5.41 -5.39 -10.49
C ILE A 170 -6.85 -5.57 -10.94
N ASN A 171 -7.19 -5.03 -12.10
CA ASN A 171 -8.52 -5.13 -12.68
C ASN A 171 -8.74 -6.40 -13.50
N SER A 172 -7.68 -7.16 -13.79
CA SER A 172 -7.76 -8.36 -14.62
C SER A 172 -8.50 -9.51 -13.97
N SER A 173 -9.38 -10.17 -14.73
CA SER A 173 -10.11 -11.37 -14.30
C SER A 173 -9.22 -12.56 -13.92
N CYS A 174 -8.05 -12.67 -14.54
CA CYS A 174 -7.13 -13.79 -14.39
C CYS A 174 -6.23 -13.65 -13.16
N TRP A 175 -6.20 -12.47 -12.55
CA TRP A 175 -5.40 -12.19 -11.38
C TRP A 175 -6.26 -12.21 -10.12
N THR A 176 -6.03 -13.24 -9.31
CA THR A 176 -6.37 -13.19 -7.89
C THR A 176 -5.07 -12.99 -7.12
N PRO A 177 -5.02 -12.06 -6.16
CA PRO A 177 -3.86 -11.95 -5.27
C PRO A 177 -3.82 -13.09 -4.23
N ASP A 178 -4.31 -14.28 -4.61
CA ASP A 178 -4.32 -15.47 -3.77
C ASP A 178 -2.89 -16.00 -3.67
N GLY A 179 -2.23 -15.74 -2.54
CA GLY A 179 -0.87 -16.18 -2.30
C GLY A 179 -0.20 -15.53 -1.11
N THR A 180 0.90 -16.13 -0.67
CA THR A 180 1.79 -15.53 0.33
C THR A 180 2.59 -14.41 -0.33
N TRP A 181 2.04 -13.20 -0.32
CA TRP A 181 2.79 -12.01 -0.73
C TRP A 181 3.91 -11.74 0.25
N ASP A 182 5.11 -11.57 -0.30
CA ASP A 182 6.28 -11.20 0.47
C ASP A 182 6.09 -9.80 1.11
N LYS A 183 6.47 -9.68 2.37
CA LYS A 183 6.30 -8.44 3.15
C LYS A 183 6.94 -7.23 2.47
N THR A 184 8.10 -7.41 1.84
CA THR A 184 8.80 -6.31 1.16
C THR A 184 8.02 -5.81 -0.05
N VAL A 185 7.32 -6.70 -0.77
CA VAL A 185 6.46 -6.35 -1.91
C VAL A 185 5.26 -5.53 -1.44
N VAL A 186 4.60 -5.95 -0.36
CA VAL A 186 3.44 -5.22 0.19
C VAL A 186 3.85 -3.82 0.67
N ILE A 187 4.99 -3.71 1.37
CA ILE A 187 5.56 -2.43 1.79
C ILE A 187 5.92 -1.55 0.57
N GLN A 188 6.47 -2.14 -0.50
CA GLN A 188 6.79 -1.41 -1.71
C GLN A 188 5.53 -0.86 -2.42
N VAL A 189 4.43 -1.62 -2.43
CA VAL A 189 3.14 -1.12 -2.96
C VAL A 189 2.60 0.03 -2.11
N ALA A 190 2.63 -0.09 -0.79
CA ALA A 190 2.25 1.00 0.11
C ALA A 190 3.12 2.26 -0.09
N GLY A 191 4.44 2.07 -0.24
CA GLY A 191 5.36 3.17 -0.55
C GLY A 191 5.09 3.81 -1.91
N LEU A 192 4.70 3.03 -2.92
CA LEU A 192 4.32 3.55 -4.24
C LEU A 192 3.05 4.39 -4.19
N GLU A 193 2.05 3.93 -3.43
CA GLU A 193 0.80 4.67 -3.19
C GLU A 193 1.09 6.02 -2.56
N LYS A 194 1.96 6.06 -1.54
CA LYS A 194 2.47 7.32 -0.97
C LYS A 194 3.11 8.22 -2.04
N SER A 195 4.01 7.70 -2.86
CA SER A 195 4.69 8.53 -3.88
C SER A 195 3.73 9.09 -4.93
N THR A 196 2.61 8.42 -5.25
CA THR A 196 1.58 8.99 -6.15
C THR A 196 0.91 10.22 -5.54
N SER A 197 0.77 10.24 -4.22
CA SER A 197 0.02 11.23 -3.44
C SER A 197 0.74 12.59 -3.33
N GLU A 198 2.07 12.59 -3.42
CA GLU A 198 2.92 13.78 -3.32
C GLU A 198 3.13 14.48 -4.68
N THR A 199 2.64 13.88 -5.79
CA THR A 199 2.78 14.47 -7.12
C THR A 199 1.71 15.53 -7.40
N PRO A 200 2.03 16.63 -8.14
CA PRO A 200 1.08 17.71 -8.40
C PRO A 200 -0.25 17.21 -8.98
N GLU A 201 -1.36 17.72 -8.42
CA GLU A 201 -2.76 17.27 -8.56
C GLU A 201 -3.29 17.00 -9.98
N PHE A 202 -2.64 17.48 -11.03
CA PHE A 202 -3.35 17.71 -12.29
C PHE A 202 -3.54 16.48 -13.19
N ILE A 203 -2.90 15.32 -12.92
CA ILE A 203 -3.01 14.15 -13.83
C ILE A 203 -3.20 12.79 -13.11
N TYR A 204 -2.91 12.65 -11.81
CA TYR A 204 -2.60 11.32 -11.23
C TYR A 204 -3.39 10.86 -9.99
N SER A 205 -4.17 11.71 -9.31
CA SER A 205 -4.58 11.44 -7.92
C SER A 205 -5.68 10.40 -7.70
N SER A 206 -6.49 10.05 -8.71
CA SER A 206 -7.58 9.06 -8.54
C SER A 206 -7.38 7.74 -9.30
N PHE A 207 -6.76 7.77 -10.49
CA PHE A 207 -6.61 6.56 -11.33
C PHE A 207 -5.47 5.64 -10.91
N CYS A 208 -4.48 6.14 -10.16
CA CYS A 208 -3.28 5.41 -9.79
C CYS A 208 -3.34 4.84 -8.36
N SER A 209 -3.92 5.57 -7.42
CA SER A 209 -3.98 5.21 -5.99
C SER A 209 -5.06 4.15 -5.71
N VAL A 210 -6.26 4.31 -6.27
CA VAL A 210 -7.40 3.42 -6.01
C VAL A 210 -7.09 1.94 -6.30
N PRO A 211 -6.50 1.57 -7.45
CA PRO A 211 -6.13 0.17 -7.72
C PRO A 211 -5.15 -0.39 -6.68
N LEU A 212 -4.12 0.37 -6.32
CA LEU A 212 -3.13 -0.05 -5.33
C LEU A 212 -3.77 -0.23 -3.94
N ARG A 213 -4.70 0.64 -3.56
CA ARG A 213 -5.50 0.50 -2.32
C ARG A 213 -6.38 -0.74 -2.35
N ILE A 214 -7.04 -1.04 -3.47
CA ILE A 214 -7.82 -2.27 -3.64
C ILE A 214 -6.94 -3.50 -3.44
N PHE A 215 -5.75 -3.51 -4.05
CA PHE A 215 -4.78 -4.58 -3.86
C PHE A 215 -4.39 -4.73 -2.39
N LEU A 216 -3.98 -3.65 -1.73
CA LEU A 216 -3.56 -3.68 -0.33
C LEU A 216 -4.70 -4.20 0.56
N ARG A 217 -5.92 -3.68 0.41
CA ARG A 217 -7.09 -4.15 1.19
C ARG A 217 -7.35 -5.64 1.00
N HIS A 218 -7.15 -6.17 -0.21
CA HIS A 218 -7.32 -7.59 -0.44
C HIS A 218 -6.18 -8.43 0.16
N VAL A 219 -4.93 -8.02 -0.02
CA VAL A 219 -3.75 -8.72 0.53
C VAL A 219 -3.76 -8.75 2.06
N LEU A 220 -4.45 -7.78 2.66
CA LEU A 220 -4.68 -7.67 4.09
C LEU A 220 -6.02 -8.28 4.53
N ASP A 221 -6.83 -8.87 3.64
CA ASP A 221 -8.12 -9.44 4.01
C ASP A 221 -7.94 -10.62 5.01
N PRO A 222 -8.53 -10.52 6.23
CA PRO A 222 -8.37 -11.54 7.26
C PRO A 222 -8.97 -12.91 6.92
N SER A 223 -9.82 -12.98 5.89
CA SER A 223 -10.40 -14.26 5.45
C SER A 223 -9.42 -15.09 4.60
N ILE A 224 -8.31 -14.50 4.15
CA ILE A 224 -7.30 -15.16 3.29
C ILE A 224 -6.12 -15.64 4.14
N ARG A 225 -5.64 -14.78 5.04
CA ARG A 225 -4.59 -15.09 6.03
C ARG A 225 -4.77 -14.20 7.24
N ASP A 226 -4.03 -14.46 8.33
CA ASP A 226 -3.87 -13.45 9.38
C ASP A 226 -2.91 -12.36 8.84
N PRO A 227 -3.39 -11.16 8.47
CA PRO A 227 -2.56 -10.11 7.91
C PRO A 227 -1.76 -9.37 8.98
N SER A 228 -1.87 -9.72 10.27
CA SER A 228 -1.32 -8.91 11.36
C SER A 228 0.20 -8.70 11.27
N ASP A 229 0.93 -9.66 10.69
CA ASP A 229 2.37 -9.59 10.41
C ASP A 229 2.74 -8.51 9.38
N LEU A 230 1.77 -8.06 8.58
CA LEU A 230 1.88 -7.02 7.56
C LEU A 230 1.15 -5.74 7.95
N CYS A 231 -0.08 -5.85 8.47
CA CYS A 231 -0.92 -4.74 8.89
C CYS A 231 -0.24 -3.89 9.95
N ILE A 232 0.44 -4.48 10.94
CA ILE A 232 1.05 -3.70 12.03
C ILE A 232 2.28 -2.92 11.55
N PRO A 233 3.23 -3.52 10.82
CA PRO A 233 4.31 -2.76 10.20
C PRO A 233 3.82 -1.65 9.27
N LEU A 234 2.81 -1.92 8.44
CA LEU A 234 2.22 -0.90 7.57
C LEU A 234 1.52 0.19 8.38
N TYR A 235 0.73 -0.17 9.39
CA TYR A 235 0.10 0.79 10.30
C TYR A 235 1.14 1.72 10.92
N LYS A 236 2.27 1.19 11.40
CA LYS A 236 3.37 2.01 11.94
C LYS A 236 4.01 2.91 10.89
N ILE A 237 4.28 2.37 9.70
CA ILE A 237 4.79 3.16 8.57
C ILE A 237 3.86 4.34 8.32
N TYR A 238 2.56 4.12 8.21
CA TYR A 238 1.59 5.20 7.98
C TYR A 238 1.39 6.12 9.20
N GLN A 239 1.52 5.61 10.42
CA GLN A 239 1.41 6.39 11.66
C GLN A 239 2.56 7.38 11.82
N ASP A 240 3.79 7.02 11.46
CA ASP A 240 4.93 7.94 11.48
C ASP A 240 4.74 9.14 10.52
N TYR A 241 3.76 9.05 9.59
CA TYR A 241 3.39 10.12 8.67
C TYR A 241 2.18 10.96 9.14
N TYR A 242 1.66 10.72 10.34
CA TYR A 242 0.50 11.40 10.92
C TYR A 242 0.65 12.93 10.98
N ASP A 243 1.88 13.45 11.07
CA ASP A 243 2.16 14.88 11.17
C ASP A 243 1.95 15.68 9.86
N ILE A 244 1.65 15.02 8.73
CA ILE A 244 1.43 15.71 7.45
C ILE A 244 -0.07 15.84 7.20
N GLU A 245 -0.66 16.98 7.57
CA GLU A 245 -2.10 17.32 7.45
C GLU A 245 -2.72 17.18 6.03
N ALA A 246 -1.97 16.72 5.03
CA ALA A 246 -2.36 16.76 3.62
C ALA A 246 -1.93 15.53 2.79
N SER A 247 -1.77 14.32 3.36
CA SER A 247 -1.39 13.15 2.56
C SER A 247 -2.60 12.39 1.99
N PRO A 248 -2.72 12.19 0.66
CA PRO A 248 -3.80 11.41 0.02
C PRO A 248 -3.84 9.88 0.27
N GLY A 249 -3.06 9.35 1.22
CA GLY A 249 -2.98 7.91 1.56
C GLY A 249 -3.96 7.41 2.64
N LEU A 250 -4.99 8.20 2.94
CA LEU A 250 -5.82 8.06 4.14
C LEU A 250 -6.70 6.80 4.13
N GLY A 251 -7.29 6.47 2.99
CA GLY A 251 -8.24 5.36 2.87
C GLY A 251 -7.66 3.96 3.11
N ILE A 252 -6.35 3.73 2.95
CA ILE A 252 -5.74 2.45 3.33
C ILE A 252 -5.40 2.42 4.82
N PHE A 253 -4.96 3.55 5.38
CA PHE A 253 -4.74 3.65 6.83
C PHE A 253 -6.04 3.47 7.59
N GLY A 254 -7.12 4.15 7.21
CA GLY A 254 -8.43 3.99 7.84
C GLY A 254 -8.90 2.53 7.84
N TRP A 255 -8.62 1.81 6.74
CA TRP A 255 -8.89 0.37 6.66
C TRP A 255 -7.99 -0.46 7.59
N MET A 256 -6.68 -0.18 7.64
CA MET A 256 -5.75 -0.85 8.56
C MET A 256 -6.10 -0.59 10.02
N PHE A 257 -6.50 0.63 10.35
CA PHE A 257 -7.00 1.02 11.65
C PHE A 257 -8.27 0.22 12.00
N ALA A 258 -9.27 0.18 11.12
CA ALA A 258 -10.47 -0.62 11.31
C ALA A 258 -10.15 -2.12 11.49
N TYR A 259 -9.17 -2.64 10.73
CA TYR A 259 -8.69 -4.00 10.87
C TYR A 259 -8.04 -4.25 12.24
N VAL A 260 -7.03 -3.45 12.63
CA VAL A 260 -6.33 -3.58 13.92
C VAL A 260 -7.32 -3.44 15.08
N LEU A 261 -8.27 -2.53 14.95
CA LEU A 261 -9.36 -2.35 15.89
C LEU A 261 -10.23 -3.61 16.02
N SER A 262 -10.57 -4.24 14.89
CA SER A 262 -11.41 -5.44 14.85
C SER A 262 -10.80 -6.65 15.56
N LEU A 263 -9.47 -6.69 15.72
CA LEU A 263 -8.76 -7.73 16.47
C LEU A 263 -9.09 -7.69 17.98
N GLY A 264 -9.41 -6.49 18.50
CA GLY A 264 -9.75 -6.24 19.89
C GLY A 264 -8.57 -6.35 20.88
N HIS A 265 -8.74 -5.75 22.05
CA HIS A 265 -7.70 -5.62 23.07
C HIS A 265 -7.10 -6.91 23.64
N GLN A 266 -7.79 -8.05 23.52
CA GLN A 266 -7.27 -9.34 23.99
C GLN A 266 -6.24 -9.94 23.02
N SER A 267 -6.18 -9.40 21.80
CA SER A 267 -5.25 -9.83 20.77
C SER A 267 -3.80 -9.71 21.25
N PRO A 268 -2.93 -10.71 20.99
CA PRO A 268 -1.51 -10.61 21.29
C PRO A 268 -0.87 -9.40 20.58
N TYR A 269 -1.40 -9.04 19.40
CA TYR A 269 -0.95 -7.90 18.61
C TYR A 269 -1.05 -6.58 19.38
N TRP A 270 -2.18 -6.34 20.05
CA TRP A 270 -2.34 -5.14 20.90
C TRP A 270 -1.40 -5.15 22.08
N ARG A 271 -1.23 -6.30 22.74
CA ARG A 271 -0.45 -6.41 23.98
C ARG A 271 1.05 -6.31 23.75
N GLU A 272 1.53 -6.81 22.60
CA GLU A 272 2.96 -7.03 22.37
C GLU A 272 3.57 -6.09 21.33
N LEU A 273 2.79 -5.62 20.34
CA LEU A 273 3.33 -4.90 19.18
C LEU A 273 2.93 -3.43 19.10
N LEU A 274 1.93 -3.00 19.87
CA LEU A 274 1.45 -1.62 19.90
C LEU A 274 2.01 -0.87 21.10
N THR A 275 2.28 0.42 20.92
CA THR A 275 2.74 1.29 22.00
C THR A 275 1.64 1.51 23.04
N ARG A 276 1.96 2.21 24.13
CA ARG A 276 0.91 2.63 25.08
C ARG A 276 -0.07 3.59 24.42
N ASP A 277 0.43 4.50 23.60
CA ASP A 277 -0.38 5.56 22.98
C ASP A 277 -1.25 5.00 21.86
N ASP A 278 -0.71 4.09 21.03
CA ASP A 278 -1.49 3.33 20.03
C ASP A 278 -2.66 2.61 20.68
N ARG A 279 -2.40 1.96 21.83
CA ARG A 279 -3.45 1.27 22.58
C ARG A 279 -4.45 2.25 23.15
N SER A 280 -4.04 3.41 23.67
CA SER A 280 -4.97 4.44 24.14
C SER A 280 -5.89 4.92 23.02
N ILE A 281 -5.33 5.18 21.83
CA ILE A 281 -6.11 5.55 20.64
C ILE A 281 -7.03 4.42 20.24
N LEU A 282 -6.58 3.17 20.22
CA LEU A 282 -7.42 2.03 19.88
C LEU A 282 -8.44 1.70 20.97
N TYR A 283 -8.15 1.98 22.24
CA TYR A 283 -9.12 1.85 23.34
C TYR A 283 -10.15 2.95 23.27
N MET A 284 -9.77 4.18 22.92
CA MET A 284 -10.71 5.27 22.64
C MET A 284 -11.53 4.92 21.39
N ALA A 285 -10.90 4.50 20.31
CA ALA A 285 -11.57 4.03 19.12
C ALA A 285 -12.44 2.81 19.38
N GLN A 286 -12.06 1.87 20.25
CA GLN A 286 -12.86 0.69 20.58
C GLN A 286 -13.96 1.05 21.56
N ALA A 287 -13.72 2.02 22.44
CA ALA A 287 -14.72 2.62 23.29
C ALA A 287 -15.80 3.23 22.42
N GLU A 288 -15.37 3.99 21.42
CA GLU A 288 -16.18 4.67 20.42
C GLU A 288 -16.88 3.59 19.62
N LEU A 289 -16.16 2.75 18.91
CA LEU A 289 -16.69 1.80 17.95
C LEU A 289 -17.29 0.53 18.57
N THR A 290 -17.22 0.31 19.90
CA THR A 290 -17.81 -0.90 20.49
C THR A 290 -18.21 -1.04 21.96
N ASN A 291 -19.39 -1.66 22.10
CA ASN A 291 -20.05 -2.30 23.25
C ASN A 291 -19.35 -3.51 23.96
N TYR A 292 -18.07 -3.87 23.72
CA TYR A 292 -17.52 -5.11 24.32
C TYR A 292 -17.16 -4.96 25.82
N VAL A 293 -16.57 -3.83 26.22
CA VAL A 293 -16.20 -3.60 27.63
C VAL A 293 -17.46 -3.45 28.51
N LEU A 294 -18.56 -2.96 27.93
CA LEU A 294 -19.85 -2.76 28.60
C LEU A 294 -20.67 -4.04 28.75
N SER A 295 -20.44 -5.06 27.90
CA SER A 295 -21.07 -6.38 28.03
C SER A 295 -20.63 -7.16 29.28
N LEU A 296 -19.45 -6.84 29.82
CA LEU A 296 -18.99 -7.36 31.12
C LEU A 296 -19.72 -6.69 32.30
N GLY A 297 -20.50 -5.63 32.02
CA GLY A 297 -21.21 -4.80 32.98
C GLY A 297 -20.27 -3.91 33.79
N HIS A 298 -20.83 -2.82 34.34
CA HIS A 298 -20.18 -1.97 35.35
C HIS A 298 -19.69 -2.74 36.61
N GLN A 299 -20.09 -4.01 36.72
CA GLN A 299 -19.71 -4.96 37.75
C GLN A 299 -18.38 -5.68 37.46
N SER A 300 -17.86 -5.63 36.22
CA SER A 300 -16.58 -6.26 35.87
C SER A 300 -15.42 -5.71 36.70
N PRO A 301 -14.50 -6.56 37.20
CA PRO A 301 -13.30 -6.11 37.90
C PRO A 301 -12.45 -5.20 37.01
N TYR A 302 -12.37 -5.51 35.71
CA TYR A 302 -11.67 -4.68 34.73
C TYR A 302 -12.28 -3.28 34.61
N TRP A 303 -13.62 -3.17 34.68
CA TRP A 303 -14.32 -1.88 34.61
C TRP A 303 -14.09 -1.01 35.85
N ARG A 304 -14.07 -1.63 37.03
CA ARG A 304 -13.93 -0.93 38.30
C ARG A 304 -12.49 -0.59 38.66
N GLU A 305 -11.55 -1.44 38.29
CA GLU A 305 -10.17 -1.38 38.81
C GLU A 305 -9.16 -0.82 37.81
N LEU A 306 -9.41 -0.96 36.50
CA LEU A 306 -8.41 -0.58 35.47
C LEU A 306 -8.80 0.67 34.66
N LEU A 307 -10.05 1.09 34.70
CA LEU A 307 -10.53 2.27 33.97
C LEU A 307 -10.79 3.43 34.93
N THR A 308 -10.30 4.61 34.60
CA THR A 308 -10.60 5.85 35.33
C THR A 308 -12.05 6.29 35.10
N ARG A 309 -12.51 7.27 35.87
CA ARG A 309 -13.86 7.84 35.68
C ARG A 309 -14.02 8.47 34.29
N ASP A 310 -12.96 9.09 33.79
CA ASP A 310 -12.98 9.77 32.49
C ASP A 310 -12.95 8.74 31.35
N ASP A 311 -12.16 7.67 31.47
CA ASP A 311 -12.19 6.53 30.54
C ASP A 311 -13.60 5.93 30.43
N ARG A 312 -14.28 5.76 31.58
CA ARG A 312 -15.66 5.25 31.61
C ARG A 312 -16.64 6.22 30.94
N SER A 313 -16.48 7.53 31.13
CA SER A 313 -17.36 8.54 30.53
C SER A 313 -17.19 8.61 29.02
N ILE A 314 -15.96 8.52 28.53
CA ILE A 314 -15.64 8.38 27.10
C ILE A 314 -16.32 7.11 26.59
N LEU A 315 -16.05 5.94 27.18
CA LEU A 315 -16.70 4.66 26.88
C LEU A 315 -18.24 4.67 26.86
N TYR A 316 -18.90 5.52 27.65
CA TYR A 316 -20.36 5.66 27.66
C TYR A 316 -20.90 6.54 26.53
N MET A 317 -20.21 7.61 26.13
CA MET A 317 -20.64 8.46 25.00
C MET A 317 -20.50 7.69 23.69
N ALA A 318 -19.32 7.12 23.55
CA ALA A 318 -18.86 6.20 22.55
C ALA A 318 -19.82 5.01 22.28
N GLN A 319 -20.33 4.37 23.35
CA GLN A 319 -21.39 3.33 23.30
C GLN A 319 -22.68 3.79 22.62
N ALA A 320 -23.11 5.03 22.84
CA ALA A 320 -24.38 5.54 22.35
C ALA A 320 -24.32 5.88 20.85
N GLU A 321 -23.12 6.12 20.33
CA GLU A 321 -22.94 6.59 18.96
C GLU A 321 -22.74 5.48 17.92
N LEU A 322 -22.25 4.29 18.30
CA LEU A 322 -21.71 3.30 17.33
C LEU A 322 -22.32 1.89 17.42
N THR A 323 -23.50 1.77 18.03
CA THR A 323 -24.43 0.68 17.71
C THR A 323 -25.21 1.13 16.48
N ASN A 324 -25.34 0.29 15.44
CA ASN A 324 -26.04 0.63 14.19
C ASN A 324 -25.25 1.63 13.32
N LEU A 325 -24.24 1.15 12.58
CA LEU A 325 -23.46 1.98 11.64
C LEU A 325 -24.35 2.68 10.61
N ALA A 326 -25.51 2.11 10.27
CA ALA A 326 -26.48 2.76 9.40
C ALA A 326 -27.11 4.05 9.99
N THR A 327 -26.84 4.38 11.26
CA THR A 327 -27.24 5.66 11.87
C THR A 327 -26.13 6.70 11.94
N ARG A 328 -24.93 6.37 11.44
CA ARG A 328 -23.76 7.25 11.41
C ARG A 328 -23.61 7.90 10.04
N PRO A 329 -24.13 9.12 9.81
CA PRO A 329 -24.02 9.79 8.53
C PRO A 329 -22.58 10.22 8.18
N ASP A 330 -21.70 10.25 9.18
CA ASP A 330 -20.27 10.58 9.04
C ASP A 330 -19.42 9.42 8.51
N ILE A 331 -19.93 8.19 8.54
CA ILE A 331 -19.29 7.02 7.93
C ILE A 331 -20.19 6.62 6.76
N CYS A 332 -19.83 7.00 5.54
CA CYS A 332 -20.66 6.86 4.36
C CYS A 332 -20.95 5.36 4.03
N THR A 333 -21.93 4.78 4.71
CA THR A 333 -22.31 3.35 4.62
C THR A 333 -23.62 3.12 3.88
N ASP A 334 -24.42 4.17 3.67
CA ASP A 334 -25.74 4.08 3.02
C ASP A 334 -25.67 3.51 1.60
N TRP A 335 -24.56 3.68 0.90
CA TRP A 335 -24.37 3.10 -0.42
C TRP A 335 -24.38 1.56 -0.41
N LEU A 336 -24.07 0.92 0.73
CA LEU A 336 -24.13 -0.53 0.92
C LEU A 336 -25.56 -1.00 1.19
N THR A 337 -26.31 -0.25 2.00
CA THR A 337 -27.66 -0.61 2.46
C THR A 337 -28.75 -0.17 1.48
N ASN A 338 -28.52 0.91 0.73
CA ASN A 338 -29.42 1.45 -0.28
C ASN A 338 -28.68 1.77 -1.60
N PRO A 339 -28.22 0.75 -2.34
CA PRO A 339 -27.38 0.94 -3.53
C PRO A 339 -28.15 1.50 -4.76
N LEU A 340 -29.46 1.72 -4.63
CA LEU A 340 -30.34 2.36 -5.63
C LEU A 340 -30.70 3.81 -5.27
N ASP A 341 -30.26 4.32 -4.12
CA ASP A 341 -30.48 5.71 -3.73
C ASP A 341 -29.99 6.65 -4.84
N PRO A 342 -30.72 7.71 -5.21
CA PRO A 342 -30.27 8.68 -6.22
C PRO A 342 -28.91 9.32 -5.94
N ASP A 343 -28.53 9.48 -4.67
CA ASP A 343 -27.28 10.12 -4.27
C ASP A 343 -26.05 9.22 -4.53
N TYR A 344 -26.22 7.90 -4.37
CA TYR A 344 -25.17 6.89 -4.61
C TYR A 344 -25.25 6.29 -6.01
N ASN A 345 -26.48 5.95 -6.42
CA ASN A 345 -26.96 5.39 -7.67
C ASN A 345 -26.05 4.28 -8.25
N ILE A 346 -25.52 3.41 -7.40
CA ILE A 346 -24.54 2.39 -7.80
C ILE A 346 -25.17 1.43 -8.80
N LEU A 347 -26.31 0.83 -8.45
CA LEU A 347 -26.95 -0.17 -9.31
C LEU A 347 -27.69 0.47 -10.49
N GLY A 348 -28.12 1.74 -10.40
CA GLY A 348 -28.77 2.44 -11.51
C GLY A 348 -27.81 2.92 -12.60
N ARG A 349 -26.50 2.70 -12.47
CA ARG A 349 -25.53 2.80 -13.59
C ARG A 349 -25.66 1.66 -14.60
N SER A 350 -26.37 0.59 -14.26
CA SER A 350 -26.63 -0.50 -15.20
C SER A 350 -27.76 -0.16 -16.18
N CYS A 351 -27.64 -0.58 -17.45
CA CYS A 351 -28.75 -0.48 -18.39
C CYS A 351 -29.88 -1.45 -18.01
N ASP A 352 -31.07 -1.25 -18.60
CA ASP A 352 -32.26 -2.05 -18.31
C ASP A 352 -32.01 -3.57 -18.46
N ASP A 353 -31.26 -3.97 -19.49
CA ASP A 353 -30.89 -5.38 -19.75
C ASP A 353 -29.98 -5.97 -18.67
N CYS A 354 -29.18 -5.13 -18.02
CA CYS A 354 -28.18 -5.53 -17.02
C CYS A 354 -28.68 -5.34 -15.58
N SER A 355 -29.80 -4.64 -15.35
CA SER A 355 -30.28 -4.26 -14.00
C SER A 355 -30.63 -5.46 -13.11
N SER A 356 -31.36 -6.44 -13.65
CA SER A 356 -31.75 -7.64 -12.89
C SER A 356 -30.54 -8.50 -12.52
N HIS A 357 -29.60 -8.68 -13.45
CA HIS A 357 -28.35 -9.38 -13.21
C HIS A 357 -27.47 -8.65 -12.19
N CYS A 358 -27.34 -7.33 -12.32
CA CYS A 358 -26.55 -6.50 -11.40
C CYS A 358 -27.07 -6.61 -9.97
N LYS A 359 -28.40 -6.52 -9.78
CA LYS A 359 -29.05 -6.75 -8.48
C LYS A 359 -28.76 -8.15 -7.93
N ALA A 360 -28.89 -9.19 -8.76
CA ALA A 360 -28.60 -10.56 -8.32
C ALA A 360 -27.14 -10.74 -7.88
N VAL A 361 -26.19 -10.18 -8.64
CA VAL A 361 -24.76 -10.21 -8.28
C VAL A 361 -24.51 -9.42 -7.00
N TRP A 362 -25.15 -8.26 -6.82
CA TRP A 362 -25.08 -7.48 -5.59
C TRP A 362 -25.53 -8.28 -4.37
N GLU A 363 -26.73 -8.88 -4.41
CA GLU A 363 -27.27 -9.69 -3.31
C GLU A 363 -26.36 -10.87 -2.92
N LEU A 364 -25.75 -11.51 -3.92
CA LEU A 364 -24.80 -12.61 -3.71
C LEU A 364 -23.46 -12.17 -3.12
N THR A 365 -23.13 -10.88 -3.20
CA THR A 365 -21.82 -10.34 -2.80
C THR A 365 -21.98 -9.33 -1.66
N TYR A 366 -22.27 -8.07 -1.96
CA TYR A 366 -22.42 -6.98 -1.01
C TYR A 366 -23.69 -7.06 -0.18
N GLY A 367 -24.76 -7.70 -0.67
CA GLY A 367 -25.98 -7.94 0.12
C GLY A 367 -25.73 -8.76 1.39
N GLN A 368 -24.61 -9.48 1.48
CA GLN A 368 -24.17 -10.20 2.67
C GLN A 368 -23.70 -9.29 3.81
N VAL A 369 -23.50 -8.00 3.55
CA VAL A 369 -23.21 -6.98 4.57
C VAL A 369 -24.44 -6.75 5.45
N GLY A 370 -25.64 -6.93 4.91
CA GLY A 370 -26.91 -6.67 5.59
C GLY A 370 -27.17 -5.18 5.82
N ASP A 371 -28.05 -4.88 6.76
CA ASP A 371 -28.53 -3.52 7.01
C ASP A 371 -27.57 -2.66 7.86
N LEU A 372 -26.40 -3.18 8.25
CA LEU A 372 -25.43 -2.51 9.15
C LEU A 372 -26.09 -1.92 10.42
N ASN A 373 -27.13 -2.59 10.91
CA ASN A 373 -27.94 -2.18 12.05
C ASN A 373 -27.77 -3.13 13.24
N SER A 374 -26.62 -3.79 13.34
CA SER A 374 -26.44 -4.83 14.35
C SER A 374 -26.35 -4.23 15.74
N ASN A 375 -27.12 -4.82 16.66
CA ASN A 375 -26.97 -4.59 18.09
C ASN A 375 -25.72 -5.32 18.65
N GLU A 376 -25.05 -6.15 17.85
CA GLU A 376 -23.86 -6.88 18.29
C GLU A 376 -22.60 -6.01 18.11
N PRO A 377 -21.82 -5.76 19.18
CA PRO A 377 -20.58 -5.00 19.12
C PRO A 377 -19.63 -5.45 18.00
N LEU A 378 -19.12 -4.50 17.20
CA LEU A 378 -18.15 -4.67 16.10
C LEU A 378 -18.66 -5.52 14.93
N LYS A 379 -19.88 -6.06 14.98
CA LYS A 379 -20.36 -6.95 13.92
C LYS A 379 -20.39 -6.25 12.56
N ASP A 380 -20.94 -5.04 12.53
CA ASP A 380 -21.03 -4.24 11.30
C ASP A 380 -19.63 -3.87 10.78
N ILE A 381 -18.70 -3.48 11.66
CA ILE A 381 -17.29 -3.26 11.30
C ILE A 381 -16.64 -4.54 10.72
N ARG A 382 -16.90 -5.72 11.30
CA ARG A 382 -16.41 -7.00 10.75
C ARG A 382 -16.99 -7.30 9.37
N HIS A 383 -18.23 -6.89 9.10
CA HIS A 383 -18.81 -6.97 7.76
C HIS A 383 -18.10 -6.00 6.79
N LEU A 384 -17.77 -4.78 7.22
CA LEU A 384 -17.04 -3.78 6.42
C LEU A 384 -15.59 -4.19 6.12
N VAL A 385 -14.89 -4.83 7.06
CA VAL A 385 -13.53 -5.34 6.81
C VAL A 385 -13.52 -6.42 5.71
N ARG A 386 -14.66 -7.06 5.42
CA ARG A 386 -14.82 -8.07 4.34
C ARG A 386 -15.19 -7.49 2.98
N LEU A 387 -15.37 -6.18 2.83
CA LEU A 387 -15.67 -5.57 1.52
C LEU A 387 -14.68 -5.98 0.40
N PRO A 388 -13.36 -6.13 0.63
CA PRO A 388 -12.43 -6.54 -0.43
C PRO A 388 -12.76 -7.90 -1.05
N ARG A 389 -13.25 -8.85 -0.23
CA ARG A 389 -13.74 -10.15 -0.70
C ARG A 389 -14.98 -10.00 -1.57
N TYR A 390 -15.96 -9.21 -1.12
CA TYR A 390 -17.19 -8.98 -1.89
C TYR A 390 -16.89 -8.28 -3.22
N ARG A 391 -15.91 -7.36 -3.24
CA ARG A 391 -15.40 -6.71 -4.44
C ARG A 391 -14.87 -7.70 -5.46
N ILE A 392 -14.10 -8.70 -5.02
CA ILE A 392 -13.56 -9.73 -5.92
C ILE A 392 -14.64 -10.66 -6.43
N ALA A 393 -15.57 -11.08 -5.55
CA ALA A 393 -16.69 -11.89 -5.99
C ALA A 393 -17.53 -11.14 -7.05
N PHE A 394 -17.76 -9.83 -6.85
CA PHE A 394 -18.45 -8.97 -7.82
C PHE A 394 -17.64 -8.84 -9.11
N LYS A 395 -16.35 -8.53 -9.03
CA LYS A 395 -15.43 -8.46 -10.18
C LYS A 395 -15.43 -9.76 -10.99
N ASN A 396 -15.39 -10.92 -10.34
CA ASN A 396 -15.41 -12.21 -11.02
C ASN A 396 -16.73 -12.45 -11.75
N ALA A 397 -17.85 -12.00 -11.19
CA ALA A 397 -19.13 -12.02 -11.88
C ALA A 397 -19.16 -11.06 -13.08
N VAL A 398 -18.57 -9.86 -12.96
CA VAL A 398 -18.44 -8.89 -14.06
C VAL A 398 -17.66 -9.44 -15.24
N HIS A 399 -16.58 -10.18 -14.99
CA HIS A 399 -15.75 -10.77 -16.04
C HIS A 399 -16.27 -12.11 -16.56
N GLY A 400 -17.33 -12.65 -15.95
CA GLY A 400 -18.04 -13.83 -16.45
C GLY A 400 -19.00 -13.48 -17.58
N SER A 401 -20.23 -13.99 -17.51
CA SER A 401 -21.27 -13.70 -18.50
C SER A 401 -22.06 -12.45 -18.09
N TRP A 402 -21.53 -11.26 -18.31
CA TRP A 402 -22.30 -10.02 -18.12
C TRP A 402 -23.28 -9.81 -19.30
N PRO A 403 -24.54 -9.42 -19.08
CA PRO A 403 -25.56 -9.43 -20.15
C PRO A 403 -25.35 -8.45 -21.30
N CYS A 404 -24.55 -7.40 -21.12
CA CYS A 404 -24.43 -6.29 -22.06
C CYS A 404 -22.97 -5.99 -22.41
N SER A 405 -22.72 -5.56 -23.66
CA SER A 405 -21.40 -5.15 -24.16
C SER A 405 -20.99 -3.73 -23.72
N ASN A 406 -21.87 -2.99 -23.05
CA ASN A 406 -21.65 -1.61 -22.64
C ASN A 406 -20.85 -1.47 -21.34
N ASN A 407 -20.14 -2.52 -20.92
CA ASN A 407 -19.31 -2.53 -19.72
C ASN A 407 -20.04 -2.09 -18.44
N CYS A 408 -21.37 -2.27 -18.35
CA CYS A 408 -22.14 -1.83 -17.18
C CYS A 408 -21.61 -2.42 -15.88
N GLY A 409 -21.16 -3.69 -15.89
CA GLY A 409 -20.54 -4.32 -14.72
C GLY A 409 -19.26 -3.63 -14.26
N ILE A 410 -18.42 -3.17 -15.20
CA ILE A 410 -17.20 -2.41 -14.90
C ILE A 410 -17.55 -1.04 -14.34
N HIS A 411 -18.56 -0.36 -14.91
CA HIS A 411 -19.02 0.93 -14.39
C HIS A 411 -19.53 0.84 -12.95
N VAL A 412 -20.30 -0.21 -12.63
CA VAL A 412 -20.77 -0.47 -11.27
C VAL A 412 -19.59 -0.78 -10.34
N LEU A 413 -18.66 -1.65 -10.77
CA LEU A 413 -17.45 -1.97 -10.00
C LEU A 413 -16.61 -0.73 -9.68
N ASN A 414 -16.44 0.18 -10.65
CA ASN A 414 -15.71 1.43 -10.42
C ASN A 414 -16.41 2.35 -9.38
N GLN A 415 -17.75 2.36 -9.34
CA GLN A 415 -18.48 3.12 -8.31
C GLN A 415 -18.31 2.48 -6.93
N ILE A 416 -18.36 1.15 -6.86
CA ILE A 416 -18.10 0.40 -5.63
C ILE A 416 -16.70 0.71 -5.10
N ASP A 417 -15.70 0.70 -5.98
CA ASP A 417 -14.31 1.00 -5.63
C ASP A 417 -14.17 2.43 -5.10
N TRP A 418 -14.84 3.40 -5.72
CA TRP A 418 -14.85 4.79 -5.29
C TRP A 418 -15.48 4.96 -3.91
N TRP A 419 -16.69 4.45 -3.69
CA TRP A 419 -17.39 4.57 -2.40
C TRP A 419 -16.69 3.80 -1.27
N SER A 420 -16.10 2.64 -1.59
CA SER A 420 -15.26 1.91 -0.62
C SER A 420 -14.03 2.72 -0.20
N ASP A 421 -13.53 3.57 -1.08
CA ASP A 421 -12.40 4.44 -0.81
C ASP A 421 -12.78 5.64 0.05
N THR A 422 -13.89 6.32 -0.30
CA THR A 422 -14.48 7.39 0.50
C THR A 422 -14.75 6.93 1.93
N MET A 423 -15.35 5.75 2.11
CA MET A 423 -15.58 5.19 3.44
C MET A 423 -14.26 4.94 4.21
N GLY A 424 -13.18 4.60 3.51
CA GLY A 424 -11.85 4.49 4.13
C GLY A 424 -11.32 5.83 4.63
N ASP A 425 -11.55 6.90 3.88
CA ASP A 425 -11.20 8.27 4.27
C ASP A 425 -12.02 8.73 5.49
N ASP A 426 -13.31 8.38 5.56
CA ASP A 426 -14.16 8.65 6.73
C ASP A 426 -13.62 7.98 8.00
N PHE A 427 -13.19 6.71 7.90
CA PHE A 427 -12.54 6.01 9.02
C PHE A 427 -11.23 6.66 9.45
N TYR A 428 -10.47 7.22 8.51
CA TYR A 428 -9.27 7.99 8.85
C TYR A 428 -9.61 9.29 9.56
N ALA A 429 -10.61 10.04 9.11
CA ALA A 429 -11.07 11.25 9.75
C ALA A 429 -11.51 10.97 11.21
N LEU A 430 -12.18 9.85 11.42
CA LEU A 430 -12.55 9.38 12.75
C LEU A 430 -11.33 9.05 13.61
N TYR A 431 -10.31 8.37 13.05
CA TYR A 431 -9.05 8.14 13.75
C TYR A 431 -8.37 9.46 14.18
N LYS A 432 -8.27 10.43 13.26
CA LYS A 432 -7.67 11.74 13.54
C LYS A 432 -8.40 12.46 14.67
N HIS A 433 -9.73 12.42 14.64
CA HIS A 433 -10.55 12.96 15.72
C HIS A 433 -10.17 12.35 17.08
N PHE A 434 -9.96 11.03 17.17
CA PHE A 434 -9.56 10.40 18.43
C PHE A 434 -8.17 10.83 18.89
N VAL A 435 -7.20 10.90 17.98
CA VAL A 435 -5.83 11.31 18.32
C VAL A 435 -5.78 12.75 18.85
N GLU A 436 -6.59 13.66 18.29
CA GLU A 436 -6.66 15.06 18.75
C GLU A 436 -7.27 15.21 20.16
N HIS A 437 -8.01 14.20 20.63
CA HIS A 437 -8.75 14.24 21.90
C HIS A 437 -8.18 13.27 22.97
N THR A 438 -7.12 12.51 22.64
CA THR A 438 -6.25 11.78 23.59
C THR A 438 -5.08 12.64 24.06
#